data_AF-K9CL61-F1
#
_entry.id   AF-K9CL61-F1
#
_cell.length_a   1.000
_cell.length_b   1.000
_cell.length_c   1.000
_cell.angle_alpha   90.00
_cell.angle_beta   90.00
_cell.angle_gamma   90.00
#
_symmetry.space_group_name_H-M   'P 1'
#
loop_
_entity.id
_entity.type
_entity.pdbx_description
1 polymer ?
#
loop_
_entity_poly.entity_id
_entity_poly.type
_entity_poly.pdbx_seq_one_letter_code
_entity_poly.pdbx_strand_id
1 'polypeptide(L)'
;MPMFKKSLAVLLILVAAALGGTMYGYYSEQETLTLDAGTNVQAETPRSVTVYVSGEVKKPGLVTLSEGKRVADAVNEVGGVIETADIDRVNMAALLEDGMQIRVPERQGTGNHAVPAAGQNTEGQININTANEKELQTLPGIGPAMSARIIEYREANGDFKKVEDIKKVRGIGNAKFEKLKDKVTI
;
A
#
# COMPACT_ATOMS: atom_id res chain seq x y z
N MET A 1 37.74 25.81 -82.75
CA MET A 1 38.29 26.33 -81.47
C MET A 1 37.56 25.68 -80.28
N PRO A 2 38.04 24.53 -79.78
CA PRO A 2 37.38 23.77 -78.70
C PRO A 2 37.99 23.97 -77.29
N MET A 3 39.05 24.79 -77.13
CA MET A 3 39.73 24.94 -75.83
C MET A 3 38.95 25.76 -74.79
N PHE A 4 38.14 26.75 -75.20
CA PHE A 4 37.37 27.58 -74.26
C PHE A 4 36.24 26.83 -73.55
N LYS A 5 35.60 25.86 -74.21
CA LYS A 5 34.48 25.09 -73.62
C LYS A 5 34.95 24.18 -72.48
N LYS A 6 36.16 23.62 -72.58
CA LYS A 6 36.77 22.77 -71.54
C LYS A 6 37.20 23.60 -70.33
N SER A 7 37.76 24.78 -70.54
CA SER A 7 38.14 25.71 -69.47
C SER A 7 36.91 26.25 -68.72
N LEU A 8 35.82 26.56 -69.43
CA LEU A 8 34.55 26.98 -68.82
C LEU A 8 33.91 25.89 -67.96
N ALA A 9 33.99 24.62 -68.39
CA ALA A 9 33.47 23.49 -67.62
C ALA A 9 34.26 23.27 -66.30
N VAL A 10 35.59 23.43 -66.33
CA VAL A 10 36.43 23.34 -65.13
C VAL A 10 36.13 24.49 -64.15
N LEU A 11 35.91 25.69 -64.67
CA LEU A 11 35.54 26.84 -63.83
C LEU A 11 34.20 26.62 -63.11
N LEU A 12 33.19 26.09 -63.82
CA LEU A 12 31.89 25.79 -63.23
C LEU A 12 31.96 24.73 -62.12
N ILE A 13 32.80 23.70 -62.27
CA ILE A 13 33.00 22.67 -61.25
C ILE A 13 33.68 23.27 -60.00
N LEU A 14 34.66 24.15 -60.18
CA LEU A 14 35.33 24.83 -59.07
C LEU A 14 34.37 25.76 -58.31
N VAL A 15 33.50 26.47 -59.01
CA VAL A 15 32.49 27.33 -58.38
C VAL A 15 31.44 26.50 -57.65
N ALA A 16 30.99 25.37 -58.22
CA ALA A 16 30.05 24.47 -57.54
C ALA A 16 30.67 23.80 -56.29
N ALA A 17 31.95 23.45 -56.33
CA ALA A 17 32.68 22.93 -55.17
C ALA A 17 32.89 24.00 -54.09
N ALA A 18 33.16 25.25 -54.48
CA ALA A 18 33.27 26.37 -53.54
C ALA A 18 31.91 26.68 -52.88
N LEU A 19 30.83 26.74 -53.67
CA LEU A 19 29.48 26.97 -53.16
C LEU A 19 28.99 25.81 -52.30
N GLY A 20 29.27 24.57 -52.71
CA GLY A 20 28.98 23.37 -51.93
C GLY A 20 29.77 23.33 -50.62
N GLY A 21 31.04 23.71 -50.64
CA GLY A 21 31.88 23.82 -49.44
C GLY A 21 31.40 24.92 -48.48
N THR A 22 31.01 26.08 -49.00
CA THR A 22 30.45 27.17 -48.17
C THR A 22 29.07 26.80 -47.62
N MET A 23 28.23 26.11 -48.40
CA MET A 23 26.90 25.69 -47.96
C MET A 23 27.00 24.55 -46.94
N TYR A 24 27.92 23.59 -47.12
CA TYR A 24 28.17 22.52 -46.16
C TYR A 24 28.76 23.07 -44.86
N GLY A 25 29.69 24.03 -44.94
CA GLY A 25 30.22 24.74 -43.78
C GLY A 25 29.15 25.52 -43.01
N TYR A 26 28.23 26.18 -43.72
CA TYR A 26 27.13 26.92 -43.11
C TYR A 26 26.10 26.00 -42.43
N TYR A 27 25.93 24.77 -42.93
CA TYR A 27 25.07 23.76 -42.29
C TYR A 27 25.72 23.11 -41.06
N SER A 28 27.06 23.10 -40.96
CA SER A 28 27.77 22.52 -39.80
C SER A 28 27.88 23.44 -38.58
N GLU A 29 27.33 24.66 -38.63
CA GLU A 29 27.55 25.69 -37.59
C GLU A 29 26.35 25.91 -36.64
N GLN A 30 25.35 25.01 -36.63
CA GLN A 30 24.18 25.13 -35.74
C GLN A 30 24.30 24.42 -34.37
N GLU A 31 25.46 23.87 -34.02
CA GLU A 31 25.67 23.21 -32.71
C GLU A 31 26.69 23.96 -31.85
N THR A 32 26.39 25.23 -31.53
CA THR A 32 27.00 25.88 -30.35
C THR A 32 25.98 26.77 -29.66
N LEU A 33 25.00 26.14 -29.00
CA LEU A 33 24.32 26.77 -27.87
C LEU A 33 25.33 26.85 -26.72
N THR A 34 25.97 28.00 -26.59
CA THR A 34 26.76 28.35 -25.41
C THR A 34 25.84 28.42 -24.19
N LEU A 35 25.89 27.40 -23.32
CA LEU A 35 25.49 27.51 -21.92
C LEU A 35 26.74 27.41 -21.04
N ASP A 36 27.01 28.53 -20.40
CA ASP A 36 27.71 28.77 -19.13
C ASP A 36 28.71 27.73 -18.60
N ALA A 37 29.94 28.18 -18.35
CA ALA A 37 30.99 27.41 -17.70
C ALA A 37 30.63 27.17 -16.22
N GLY A 38 29.81 26.15 -15.96
CA GLY A 38 29.39 25.81 -14.59
C GLY A 38 28.55 24.55 -14.42
N THR A 39 28.34 23.72 -15.45
CA THR A 39 27.67 22.43 -15.27
C THR A 39 28.64 21.30 -15.54
N ASN A 40 29.27 20.83 -14.47
CA ASN A 40 29.86 19.50 -14.43
C ASN A 40 28.70 18.53 -14.64
N VAL A 41 28.51 18.03 -15.87
CA VAL A 41 27.66 16.86 -16.09
C VAL A 41 28.45 15.68 -15.54
N GLN A 42 28.51 15.60 -14.21
CA GLN A 42 28.68 14.32 -13.54
C GLN A 42 27.57 13.47 -14.11
N ALA A 43 27.94 12.41 -14.84
CA ALA A 43 27.05 11.29 -15.07
C ALA A 43 26.47 10.96 -13.70
N GLU A 44 25.23 11.38 -13.45
CA GLU A 44 24.55 11.14 -12.19
C GLU A 44 24.52 9.62 -12.05
N THR A 45 25.39 9.07 -11.21
CA THR A 45 25.33 7.68 -10.81
C THR A 45 23.88 7.43 -10.42
N PRO A 46 23.18 6.47 -11.07
CA PRO A 46 21.77 6.26 -10.79
C PRO A 46 21.65 5.98 -9.30
N ARG A 47 21.06 6.92 -8.57
CA ARG A 47 20.90 6.76 -7.13
C ARG A 47 20.01 5.54 -6.93
N SER A 48 20.41 4.67 -6.02
CA SER A 48 19.61 3.51 -5.66
C SER A 48 18.85 3.80 -4.38
N VAL A 49 17.67 3.19 -4.29
CA VAL A 49 16.73 3.30 -3.19
C VAL A 49 16.51 1.90 -2.66
N THR A 50 16.75 1.70 -1.37
CA THR A 50 16.54 0.43 -0.69
C THR A 50 15.29 0.50 0.16
N VAL A 51 14.36 -0.41 -0.08
CA VAL A 51 13.08 -0.49 0.63
C VAL A 51 12.85 -1.88 1.20
N TYR A 52 12.08 -1.97 2.28
CA TYR A 52 11.68 -3.24 2.87
C TYR A 52 10.24 -3.56 2.50
N VAL A 53 10.01 -4.67 1.79
CA VAL A 53 8.66 -5.12 1.40
C VAL A 53 8.24 -6.30 2.28
N SER A 54 7.06 -6.21 2.89
CA SER A 54 6.55 -7.15 3.88
C SER A 54 5.04 -7.40 3.72
N GLY A 55 4.54 -8.48 4.33
CA GLY A 55 3.12 -8.85 4.29
C GLY A 55 2.81 -9.86 3.18
N GLU A 56 1.67 -9.70 2.51
CA GLU A 56 1.13 -10.63 1.51
C GLU A 56 1.84 -10.50 0.14
N VAL A 57 3.12 -10.83 0.13
CA VAL A 57 3.97 -10.90 -1.07
C VAL A 57 4.68 -12.24 -1.10
N LYS A 58 5.09 -12.71 -2.29
CA LYS A 58 5.68 -14.05 -2.41
C LYS A 58 7.00 -14.21 -1.65
N LYS A 59 7.86 -13.18 -1.67
CA LYS A 59 9.18 -13.22 -1.05
C LYS A 59 9.49 -11.92 -0.28
N PRO A 60 8.96 -11.75 0.94
CA PRO A 60 9.27 -10.58 1.76
C PRO A 60 10.77 -10.37 1.94
N GLY A 61 11.22 -9.12 1.95
CA GLY A 61 12.64 -8.81 2.05
C GLY A 61 13.02 -7.38 1.69
N LEU A 62 14.31 -7.08 1.78
CA LEU A 62 14.88 -5.84 1.27
C LEU A 62 15.06 -5.93 -0.25
N VAL A 63 14.73 -4.85 -0.94
CA VAL A 63 14.91 -4.70 -2.37
C VAL A 63 15.58 -3.37 -2.65
N THR A 64 16.57 -3.38 -3.55
CA THR A 64 17.25 -2.18 -4.02
C THR A 64 16.87 -1.91 -5.47
N LEU A 65 16.30 -0.73 -5.71
CA LEU A 65 15.81 -0.27 -7.01
C LEU A 65 16.49 1.05 -7.39
N SER A 66 16.40 1.45 -8.66
CA SER A 66 16.80 2.81 -9.06
C SER A 66 15.83 3.86 -8.50
N GLU A 67 16.34 5.06 -8.23
CA GLU A 67 15.55 6.22 -7.83
C GLU A 67 14.47 6.55 -8.89
N GLY A 68 13.30 7.02 -8.42
CA GLY A 68 12.16 7.34 -9.27
C GLY A 68 11.22 6.16 -9.58
N LYS A 69 11.52 4.95 -9.09
CA LYS A 69 10.61 3.80 -9.13
C LYS A 69 9.46 3.95 -8.15
N ARG A 70 8.39 3.18 -8.37
CA ARG A 70 7.17 3.20 -7.56
C ARG A 70 7.04 1.96 -6.67
N VAL A 71 6.11 2.01 -5.72
CA VAL A 71 5.76 0.89 -4.84
C VAL A 71 5.40 -0.37 -5.65
N ALA A 72 4.70 -0.24 -6.78
CA ALA A 72 4.42 -1.35 -7.68
C ALA A 72 5.68 -2.08 -8.15
N ASP A 73 6.75 -1.35 -8.50
CA ASP A 73 8.00 -1.93 -8.96
C ASP A 73 8.66 -2.75 -7.84
N ALA A 74 8.69 -2.21 -6.61
CA ALA A 74 9.23 -2.92 -5.45
C ALA A 74 8.45 -4.20 -5.10
N VAL A 75 7.13 -4.15 -5.20
CA VAL A 75 6.28 -5.33 -4.96
C VAL A 75 6.48 -6.38 -6.06
N ASN A 76 6.74 -5.97 -7.30
CA ASN A 76 7.03 -6.90 -8.39
C ASN A 76 8.40 -7.58 -8.21
N GLU A 77 9.42 -6.87 -7.73
CA GLU A 77 10.74 -7.46 -7.43
C GLU A 77 10.69 -8.56 -6.36
N VAL A 78 9.81 -8.45 -5.37
CA VAL A 78 9.55 -9.54 -4.40
C VAL A 78 8.68 -10.68 -4.92
N GLY A 79 8.45 -10.73 -6.25
CA GLY A 79 7.68 -11.77 -6.92
C GLY A 79 6.18 -11.47 -7.06
N GLY A 80 5.78 -10.23 -6.75
CA GLY A 80 4.39 -9.78 -6.75
C GLY A 80 3.65 -10.14 -5.47
N VAL A 81 2.39 -9.71 -5.44
CA VAL A 81 1.44 -10.05 -4.39
C VAL A 81 0.93 -11.50 -4.53
N ILE A 82 0.42 -12.05 -3.44
CA ILE A 82 -0.32 -13.32 -3.42
C ILE A 82 -1.83 -13.09 -3.52
N GLU A 83 -2.60 -14.14 -3.79
CA GLU A 83 -4.06 -14.00 -4.04
C GLU A 83 -4.82 -13.43 -2.85
N THR A 84 -4.34 -13.67 -1.64
CA THR A 84 -4.87 -13.16 -0.38
C THR A 84 -4.52 -11.70 -0.13
N ALA A 85 -3.72 -11.03 -0.97
CA ALA A 85 -3.33 -9.64 -0.74
C ALA A 85 -4.45 -8.62 -1.03
N ASP A 86 -4.53 -7.58 -0.19
CA ASP A 86 -5.36 -6.40 -0.41
C ASP A 86 -4.56 -5.28 -1.08
N ILE A 87 -4.58 -5.28 -2.41
CA ILE A 87 -3.82 -4.31 -3.21
C ILE A 87 -4.43 -2.90 -3.08
N ASP A 88 -5.76 -2.81 -2.93
CA ASP A 88 -6.49 -1.54 -2.89
C ASP A 88 -6.15 -0.68 -1.67
N ARG A 89 -5.60 -1.31 -0.62
CA ARG A 89 -5.16 -0.64 0.61
C ARG A 89 -3.73 -0.13 0.55
N VAL A 90 -3.02 -0.38 -0.56
CA VAL A 90 -1.63 0.08 -0.76
C VAL A 90 -1.60 1.06 -1.92
N ASN A 91 -0.97 2.22 -1.70
CA ASN A 91 -0.72 3.15 -2.80
C ASN A 91 0.42 2.62 -3.69
N MET A 92 0.08 1.75 -4.64
CA MET A 92 1.02 1.18 -5.60
C MET A 92 1.71 2.24 -6.48
N ALA A 93 1.09 3.41 -6.63
CA ALA A 93 1.62 4.51 -7.41
C ALA A 93 2.59 5.40 -6.61
N ALA A 94 2.74 5.26 -5.30
CA ALA A 94 3.68 6.10 -4.55
C ALA A 94 5.12 5.90 -5.06
N LEU A 95 5.90 6.99 -5.10
CA LEU A 95 7.34 6.92 -5.36
C LEU A 95 8.05 6.26 -4.18
N LEU A 96 9.15 5.59 -4.47
CA LEU A 96 10.00 5.00 -3.44
C LEU A 96 10.95 6.05 -2.85
N GLU A 97 11.11 6.00 -1.53
CA GLU A 97 12.11 6.75 -0.78
C GLU A 97 13.05 5.77 -0.08
N ASP A 98 14.31 6.17 0.13
CA ASP A 98 15.29 5.27 0.75
C ASP A 98 14.94 5.01 2.22
N GLY A 99 15.01 3.74 2.61
CA GLY A 99 14.58 3.29 3.93
C GLY A 99 13.06 3.12 4.09
N MET A 100 12.27 3.29 3.02
CA MET A 100 10.82 3.10 3.08
C MET A 100 10.44 1.63 3.39
N GLN A 101 9.43 1.46 4.24
CA GLN A 101 8.79 0.17 4.48
C GLN A 101 7.44 0.10 3.77
N ILE A 102 7.27 -0.92 2.94
CA ILE A 102 6.02 -1.23 2.24
C ILE A 102 5.43 -2.47 2.90
N ARG A 103 4.22 -2.33 3.47
CA ARG A 103 3.46 -3.46 4.02
C ARG A 103 2.24 -3.70 3.17
N VAL A 104 2.17 -4.88 2.56
CA VAL A 104 0.99 -5.34 1.80
C VAL A 104 0.07 -6.08 2.78
N PRO A 105 -1.12 -5.53 3.11
CA PRO A 105 -2.04 -6.18 4.00
C PRO A 105 -2.75 -7.36 3.32
N GLU A 106 -3.24 -8.28 4.14
CA GLU A 106 -4.16 -9.32 3.69
C GLU A 106 -5.53 -8.72 3.38
N ARG A 107 -6.11 -9.18 2.27
CA ARG A 107 -7.51 -8.98 1.93
C ARG A 107 -8.27 -9.59 3.05
N GLN A 108 -8.79 -8.72 3.88
CA GLN A 108 -9.76 -9.11 4.87
C GLN A 108 -10.89 -9.71 4.06
N GLY A 109 -11.00 -11.04 4.10
CA GLY A 109 -12.19 -11.70 3.64
C GLY A 109 -13.37 -10.98 4.26
N THR A 110 -14.54 -11.09 3.65
CA THR A 110 -15.81 -10.77 4.31
C THR A 110 -16.03 -11.71 5.51
N GLY A 111 -15.09 -11.78 6.44
CA GLY A 111 -15.25 -12.18 7.80
C GLY A 111 -15.26 -10.84 8.53
N ASN A 112 -16.43 -10.50 9.04
CA ASN A 112 -16.64 -9.43 9.99
C ASN A 112 -15.34 -9.15 10.75
N HIS A 113 -14.77 -7.96 10.56
CA HIS A 113 -13.93 -7.37 11.58
C HIS A 113 -14.81 -7.02 12.78
N ALA A 114 -15.39 -8.05 13.41
CA ALA A 114 -15.24 -8.17 14.83
C ALA A 114 -13.72 -8.14 15.04
N VAL A 115 -13.24 -6.94 15.40
CA VAL A 115 -12.18 -6.80 16.40
C VAL A 115 -12.22 -8.05 17.28
N PRO A 116 -11.12 -8.78 17.52
CA PRO A 116 -11.12 -9.82 18.53
C PRO A 116 -11.46 -9.11 19.84
N ALA A 117 -12.76 -9.12 20.12
CA ALA A 117 -13.39 -8.72 21.33
C ALA A 117 -12.70 -9.54 22.39
N ALA A 118 -12.00 -8.88 23.30
CA ALA A 118 -11.53 -9.54 24.51
C ALA A 118 -12.75 -10.19 25.18
N GLY A 119 -12.95 -11.49 24.97
CA GLY A 119 -14.10 -12.22 25.50
C GLY A 119 -14.84 -13.19 24.58
N GLN A 120 -14.53 -13.32 23.29
CA GLN A 120 -15.12 -14.40 22.49
C GLN A 120 -14.24 -15.65 22.49
N ASN A 121 -14.79 -16.80 22.93
CA ASN A 121 -14.10 -18.08 22.82
C ASN A 121 -14.27 -18.67 21.40
N THR A 122 -13.48 -19.68 21.07
CA THR A 122 -13.46 -20.37 19.75
C THR A 122 -14.83 -20.95 19.35
N GLU A 123 -15.79 -21.01 20.27
CA GLU A 123 -17.15 -21.53 20.07
C GLU A 123 -18.20 -20.42 19.85
N GLY A 124 -17.77 -19.15 19.79
CA GLY A 124 -18.65 -18.00 19.59
C GLY A 124 -19.49 -17.65 20.83
N GLN A 125 -19.08 -18.10 22.02
CA GLN A 125 -19.68 -17.66 23.28
C GLN A 125 -19.08 -16.32 23.72
N ILE A 126 -19.89 -15.53 24.41
CA ILE A 126 -19.55 -14.17 24.82
C ILE A 126 -19.24 -14.16 26.31
N ASN A 127 -18.02 -13.73 26.65
CA ASN A 127 -17.59 -13.56 28.02
C ASN A 127 -18.33 -12.37 28.66
N ILE A 128 -19.19 -12.63 29.64
CA ILE A 128 -20.01 -11.59 30.28
C ILE A 128 -19.21 -10.64 31.17
N ASN A 129 -18.01 -11.03 31.62
CA ASN A 129 -17.12 -10.21 32.42
C ASN A 129 -16.35 -9.20 31.57
N THR A 130 -15.96 -9.58 30.34
CA THR A 130 -15.10 -8.74 29.49
C THR A 130 -15.80 -8.12 28.30
N ALA A 131 -16.95 -8.67 27.87
CA ALA A 131 -17.66 -8.18 26.69
C ALA A 131 -18.08 -6.71 26.82
N ASN A 132 -18.01 -5.99 25.72
CA ASN A 132 -18.54 -4.64 25.63
C ASN A 132 -20.05 -4.63 25.36
N GLU A 133 -20.64 -3.44 25.41
CA GLU A 133 -22.09 -3.29 25.29
C GLU A 133 -22.64 -3.85 23.96
N LYS A 134 -21.95 -3.61 22.85
CA LYS A 134 -22.36 -4.08 21.52
C LYS A 134 -22.30 -5.61 21.42
N GLU A 135 -21.28 -6.23 21.99
CA GLU A 135 -21.13 -7.68 22.04
C GLU A 135 -22.25 -8.32 22.85
N LEU A 136 -22.55 -7.78 24.03
CA LEU A 136 -23.67 -8.26 24.86
C LEU A 136 -25.00 -8.18 24.10
N GLN A 137 -25.21 -7.16 23.26
CA GLN A 137 -26.42 -7.01 22.45
C GLN A 137 -26.57 -8.05 21.33
N THR A 138 -25.51 -8.78 20.99
CA THR A 138 -25.61 -9.89 20.02
C THR A 138 -26.27 -11.13 20.64
N LEU A 139 -26.41 -11.18 21.96
CA LEU A 139 -27.05 -12.28 22.67
C LEU A 139 -28.59 -12.25 22.51
N PRO A 140 -29.23 -13.42 22.39
CA PRO A 140 -30.67 -13.49 22.17
C PRO A 140 -31.46 -12.89 23.34
N GLY A 141 -32.21 -11.82 23.07
CA GLY A 141 -33.04 -11.14 24.06
C GLY A 141 -32.29 -10.14 24.96
N ILE A 142 -31.04 -9.80 24.62
CA ILE A 142 -30.28 -8.70 25.22
C ILE A 142 -30.26 -7.53 24.24
N GLY A 143 -30.97 -6.45 24.59
CA GLY A 143 -30.90 -5.17 23.87
C GLY A 143 -30.11 -4.12 24.66
N PRO A 144 -30.02 -2.87 24.17
CA PRO A 144 -29.23 -1.80 24.80
C PRO A 144 -29.50 -1.61 26.29
N ALA A 145 -30.78 -1.60 26.69
CA ALA A 145 -31.16 -1.45 28.09
C ALA A 145 -30.73 -2.64 28.97
N MET A 146 -30.51 -3.82 28.40
CA MET A 146 -30.11 -5.00 29.15
C MET A 146 -28.59 -5.15 29.19
N SER A 147 -27.89 -4.89 28.07
CA SER A 147 -26.43 -4.83 28.05
C SER A 147 -25.89 -3.81 29.04
N ALA A 148 -26.51 -2.62 29.12
CA ALA A 148 -26.15 -1.60 30.10
C ALA A 148 -26.28 -2.11 31.55
N ARG A 149 -27.35 -2.85 31.88
CA ARG A 149 -27.55 -3.42 33.22
C ARG A 149 -26.55 -4.52 33.57
N ILE A 150 -26.11 -5.30 32.58
CA ILE A 150 -25.09 -6.33 32.79
C ILE A 150 -23.75 -5.66 33.15
N ILE A 151 -23.40 -4.60 32.43
CA ILE A 151 -22.19 -3.81 32.69
C ILE A 151 -22.28 -3.13 34.06
N GLU A 152 -23.39 -2.45 34.35
CA GLU A 152 -23.65 -1.82 35.64
C GLU A 152 -23.56 -2.84 36.80
N TYR A 153 -24.10 -4.06 36.60
CA TYR A 153 -24.04 -5.10 37.61
C TYR A 153 -22.60 -5.51 37.93
N ARG A 154 -21.76 -5.77 36.91
CA ARG A 154 -20.35 -6.18 37.14
C ARG A 154 -19.49 -5.04 37.69
N GLU A 155 -19.79 -3.79 37.35
CA GLU A 155 -19.11 -2.63 37.92
C GLU A 155 -19.46 -2.43 39.40
N ALA A 156 -20.73 -2.65 39.78
CA ALA A 156 -21.19 -2.47 41.16
C ALA A 156 -20.92 -3.68 42.07
N ASN A 157 -20.95 -4.91 41.54
CA ASN A 157 -20.89 -6.14 42.33
C ASN A 157 -19.61 -6.96 42.08
N GLY A 158 -18.77 -6.53 41.13
CA GLY A 158 -17.62 -7.28 40.62
C GLY A 158 -18.00 -8.37 39.61
N ASP A 159 -16.98 -9.04 39.09
CA ASP A 159 -17.14 -10.07 38.04
C ASP A 159 -18.05 -11.23 38.46
N PHE A 160 -18.83 -11.73 37.51
CA PHE A 160 -19.62 -12.95 37.63
C PHE A 160 -18.69 -14.14 37.88
N LYS A 161 -18.99 -14.94 38.92
CA LYS A 161 -18.17 -16.12 39.28
C LYS A 161 -18.68 -17.40 38.64
N LYS A 162 -19.94 -17.40 38.21
CA LYS A 162 -20.60 -18.48 37.48
C LYS A 162 -21.52 -17.89 36.41
N VAL A 163 -21.76 -18.64 35.34
CA VAL A 163 -22.68 -18.22 34.27
C VAL A 163 -24.09 -17.96 34.81
N GLU A 164 -24.55 -18.73 35.80
CA GLU A 164 -25.85 -18.55 36.45
C GLU A 164 -25.98 -17.23 37.21
N ASP A 165 -24.87 -16.59 37.59
CA ASP A 165 -24.90 -15.31 38.31
C ASP A 165 -25.49 -14.18 37.47
N ILE A 166 -25.55 -14.34 36.13
CA ILE A 166 -26.23 -13.40 35.24
C ILE A 166 -27.71 -13.20 35.59
N LYS A 167 -28.32 -14.16 36.29
CA LYS A 167 -29.71 -14.08 36.79
C LYS A 167 -29.90 -13.05 37.90
N LYS A 168 -28.81 -12.59 38.52
CA LYS A 168 -28.84 -11.51 39.52
C LYS A 168 -29.07 -10.14 38.86
N VAL A 169 -28.86 -10.04 37.54
CA VAL A 169 -29.15 -8.83 36.77
C VAL A 169 -30.66 -8.66 36.63
N ARG A 170 -31.16 -7.48 37.00
CA ARG A 170 -32.58 -7.14 36.92
C ARG A 170 -33.11 -7.30 35.48
N GLY A 171 -34.06 -8.22 35.32
CA GLY A 171 -34.72 -8.48 34.02
C GLY A 171 -34.18 -9.70 33.26
N ILE A 172 -33.22 -10.44 33.84
CA ILE A 172 -32.76 -11.75 33.38
C ILE A 172 -33.28 -12.83 34.34
N GLY A 173 -34.46 -13.39 34.02
CA GLY A 173 -35.03 -14.53 34.76
C GLY A 173 -34.66 -15.87 34.12
N ASN A 174 -35.15 -16.97 34.70
CA ASN A 174 -34.92 -18.34 34.21
C ASN A 174 -35.18 -18.48 32.69
N ALA A 175 -36.29 -17.94 32.19
CA ALA A 175 -36.67 -18.06 30.79
C ALA A 175 -35.68 -17.41 29.80
N LYS A 176 -34.97 -16.34 30.23
CA LYS A 176 -33.92 -15.72 29.42
C LYS A 176 -32.59 -16.44 29.61
N PHE A 177 -32.28 -16.83 30.84
CA PHE A 177 -31.07 -17.59 31.14
C PHE A 177 -30.97 -18.87 30.30
N GLU A 178 -32.05 -19.64 30.16
CA GLU A 178 -32.06 -20.87 29.34
C GLU A 178 -31.69 -20.62 27.88
N LYS A 179 -31.98 -19.43 27.34
CA LYS A 179 -31.62 -19.05 25.96
C LYS A 179 -30.19 -18.52 25.85
N LEU A 180 -29.60 -18.13 26.97
CA LEU A 180 -28.30 -17.48 27.04
C LEU A 180 -27.18 -18.43 27.45
N LYS A 181 -27.48 -19.45 28.29
CA LYS A 181 -26.49 -20.31 28.93
C LYS A 181 -25.49 -20.96 27.97
N ASP A 182 -25.91 -21.30 26.75
CA ASP A 182 -25.05 -21.94 25.74
C ASP A 182 -24.26 -20.92 24.90
N LYS A 183 -24.54 -19.62 25.05
CA LYS A 183 -23.96 -18.50 24.30
C LYS A 183 -23.09 -17.59 25.15
N VAL A 184 -22.96 -17.85 26.44
CA VAL A 184 -22.19 -17.03 27.37
C VAL A 184 -21.13 -17.84 28.09
N THR A 185 -20.02 -17.19 28.40
CA THR A 185 -18.95 -17.72 29.26
C THR A 185 -18.57 -16.65 30.29
N ILE A 186 -17.76 -17.01 31.28
CA ILE A 186 -17.12 -16.08 32.23
C ILE A 186 -15.63 -15.95 31.96
#